data_AF-A0A2P8Q5A4-F1
#
_entry.id   AF-A0A2P8Q5A4-F1
#
_cell.length_a   1.000
_cell.length_b   1.000
_cell.length_c   1.000
_cell.angle_alpha   90.00
_cell.angle_beta   90.00
_cell.angle_gamma   90.00
#
_symmetry.space_group_name_H-M   'P 1'
#
loop_
_entity.id
_entity.type
_entity.pdbx_description
1 polymer ?
#
loop_
_entity_poly.entity_id
_entity_poly.type
_entity_poly.pdbx_seq_one_letter_code
_entity_poly.pdbx_strand_id
1 'polypeptide(L)'
;MASLRLGPLLRYVDGSSATVWVEASRPATAEVRCADGSGGESRTFQVAGHHYALVPVTGLTPGTTTSYEVLFDGERVWPLPDSPFPPSAIHTPVDDHETVRVAFGSCRWASPPEGEKDPVGPDALDTLAARIAADPRGERPDVLLLLGDQVYADEVSKATRHWLQSRRGLDQPPGAEVADYEEYTHLYYESWLDPEVRWLLSTVPSCMIFDDHDVIDDWNTSEAWVSDMRETPWWRERVLSGLMSYWVHQHLGNLSPDRLAEDPLYEEVRATPDGTDALRAFAARADADPASVRWSYRRDFGRTRLVMVDSRAARVLDEQNRSMLDTEEWDWLRDQIQDGHVLDEQAPEAPDTPGAYDHLLIGTSLPWLLPNLVHDAEAWNAAMCRGERGERWARRGENLRRAADLEHWAAFPSSFDKLAELIAEAGSGPLAPATICVLSGDVHHAYVAEPVWREGLAGPDARVVQLTCSPVHNSIPPYIRVGFRFGWSGVGRALGRRFARHGRVAAPPVDWRKTGGPWFGNQLMTLTLSGRSARLRLDHAREERGGGARLRTIVESVLS
;
A
#
# COMPACT_ATOMS: atom_id res chain seq x y z
N MET A 1 3.11 -32.90 -13.73
CA MET A 1 2.95 -32.31 -12.40
C MET A 1 2.98 -30.79 -12.51
N ALA A 2 2.01 -30.10 -11.91
CA ALA A 2 2.03 -28.65 -11.83
C ALA A 2 3.23 -28.19 -11.00
N SER A 3 3.86 -27.09 -11.37
CA SER A 3 4.93 -26.47 -10.59
C SER A 3 4.49 -25.11 -10.07
N LEU A 4 5.10 -24.65 -8.98
CA LEU A 4 4.85 -23.33 -8.40
C LEU A 4 5.53 -22.25 -9.25
N ARG A 5 4.72 -21.45 -9.96
CA ARG A 5 5.20 -20.29 -10.72
C ARG A 5 5.57 -19.17 -9.78
N LEU A 6 4.63 -18.76 -8.93
CA LEU A 6 4.81 -17.68 -7.96
C LEU A 6 4.17 -18.03 -6.61
N GLY A 7 4.71 -17.44 -5.55
CA GLY A 7 4.31 -17.70 -4.17
C GLY A 7 5.09 -18.82 -3.47
N PRO A 8 4.61 -19.29 -2.31
CA PRO A 8 3.39 -18.86 -1.64
C PRO A 8 3.51 -17.48 -1.00
N LEU A 9 2.40 -16.75 -0.99
CA LEU A 9 2.24 -15.52 -0.22
C LEU A 9 1.26 -15.81 0.92
N LEU A 10 1.69 -15.65 2.16
CA LEU A 10 0.80 -15.56 3.32
C LEU A 10 0.10 -14.19 3.25
N ARG A 11 -1.22 -14.18 3.25
CA ARG A 11 -2.01 -12.97 2.96
C ARG A 11 -2.80 -12.52 4.18
N TYR A 12 -3.75 -13.34 4.61
CA TYR A 12 -4.54 -13.11 5.80
C TYR A 12 -4.08 -14.06 6.91
N VAL A 13 -4.06 -13.58 8.15
CA VAL A 13 -3.93 -14.38 9.38
C VAL A 13 -4.79 -13.73 10.46
N ASP A 14 -5.56 -14.55 11.17
CA ASP A 14 -6.15 -14.22 12.47
C ASP A 14 -5.91 -15.37 13.47
N GLY A 15 -6.60 -15.38 14.60
CA GLY A 15 -6.41 -16.39 15.65
C GLY A 15 -6.66 -17.83 15.19
N SER A 16 -7.49 -18.07 14.17
CA SER A 16 -7.96 -19.41 13.80
C SER A 16 -7.85 -19.75 12.30
N SER A 17 -7.59 -18.74 11.47
CA SER A 17 -7.59 -18.87 10.02
C SER A 17 -6.45 -18.09 9.36
N ALA A 18 -6.08 -18.53 8.16
CA ALA A 18 -5.15 -17.82 7.30
C ALA A 18 -5.54 -18.01 5.83
N THR A 19 -4.97 -17.19 4.93
CA THR A 19 -5.05 -17.43 3.49
C THR A 19 -3.66 -17.44 2.87
N VAL A 20 -3.43 -18.43 2.00
CA VAL A 20 -2.17 -18.57 1.26
C VAL A 20 -2.46 -18.46 -0.23
N TRP A 21 -1.86 -17.48 -0.89
CA TRP A 21 -1.97 -17.25 -2.32
C TRP A 21 -0.83 -17.94 -3.07
N VAL A 22 -1.14 -18.57 -4.20
CA VAL A 22 -0.17 -19.24 -5.08
C VAL A 22 -0.55 -19.12 -6.56
N GLU A 23 0.45 -19.19 -7.42
CA GLU A 23 0.28 -19.40 -8.85
C GLU A 23 0.91 -20.72 -9.31
N ALA A 24 0.12 -21.54 -10.00
CA ALA A 24 0.51 -22.83 -10.56
C ALA A 24 0.82 -22.75 -12.06
N SER A 25 1.66 -23.67 -12.53
CA SER A 25 2.07 -23.70 -13.94
C SER A 25 1.01 -24.16 -14.93
N ARG A 26 -0.07 -24.77 -14.41
CA ARG A 26 -1.19 -25.42 -15.10
C ARG A 26 -2.33 -25.59 -14.08
N PRO A 27 -3.55 -26.01 -14.48
CA PRO A 27 -4.60 -26.29 -13.53
C PRO A 27 -4.18 -27.37 -12.51
N ALA A 28 -4.45 -27.13 -11.24
CA ALA A 28 -4.14 -28.04 -10.13
C ALA A 28 -5.08 -27.81 -8.93
N THR A 29 -5.06 -28.74 -7.98
CA THR A 29 -5.58 -28.51 -6.63
C THR A 29 -4.42 -28.09 -5.73
N ALA A 30 -4.49 -26.86 -5.20
CA ALA A 30 -3.54 -26.34 -4.25
C ALA A 30 -3.94 -26.72 -2.83
N GLU A 31 -3.02 -27.29 -2.08
CA GLU A 31 -3.22 -27.71 -0.70
C GLU A 31 -2.16 -27.06 0.19
N VAL A 32 -2.59 -26.55 1.34
CA VAL A 32 -1.71 -26.10 2.42
C VAL A 32 -1.84 -27.08 3.57
N ARG A 33 -0.73 -27.71 3.97
CA ARG A 33 -0.66 -28.59 5.14
C ARG A 33 0.22 -27.99 6.20
N CYS A 34 -0.33 -27.79 7.39
CA CYS A 34 0.40 -27.31 8.55
C CYS A 34 0.88 -28.50 9.40
N ALA A 35 1.99 -28.32 10.13
CA ALA A 35 2.61 -29.38 10.92
C ALA A 35 1.76 -29.85 12.12
N ASP A 36 0.85 -29.01 12.60
CA ASP A 36 -0.13 -29.30 13.65
C ASP A 36 -1.42 -29.95 13.11
N GLY A 37 -1.50 -30.19 11.81
CA GLY A 37 -2.63 -30.87 11.15
C GLY A 37 -3.72 -29.92 10.65
N SER A 38 -3.63 -28.62 10.90
CA SER A 38 -4.49 -27.63 10.23
C SER A 38 -4.12 -27.52 8.75
N GLY A 39 -5.03 -26.99 7.94
CA GLY A 39 -4.80 -26.90 6.51
C GLY A 39 -6.04 -26.49 5.73
N GLY A 40 -5.93 -26.62 4.42
CA GLY A 40 -7.04 -26.43 3.51
C GLY A 40 -6.60 -26.65 2.06
N GLU A 41 -7.58 -26.69 1.17
CA GLU A 41 -7.34 -26.87 -0.26
C GLU A 41 -8.25 -25.97 -1.10
N SER A 42 -7.79 -25.63 -2.29
CA SER A 42 -8.54 -24.87 -3.28
C SER A 42 -8.10 -25.23 -4.68
N ARG A 43 -9.05 -25.37 -5.61
CA ARG A 43 -8.74 -25.55 -7.03
C ARG A 43 -8.28 -24.23 -7.63
N THR A 44 -7.29 -24.29 -8.51
CA THR A 44 -6.84 -23.10 -9.24
C THR A 44 -7.94 -22.60 -10.17
N PHE A 45 -8.18 -21.29 -10.20
CA PHE A 45 -8.96 -20.61 -11.24
C PHE A 45 -8.00 -20.02 -12.29
N GLN A 46 -8.47 -19.85 -13.53
CA GLN A 46 -7.67 -19.31 -14.62
C GLN A 46 -7.99 -17.83 -14.88
N VAL A 47 -6.96 -17.02 -15.09
CA VAL A 47 -7.06 -15.66 -15.65
C VAL A 47 -5.92 -15.48 -16.66
N ALA A 48 -6.28 -15.12 -17.89
CA ALA A 48 -5.39 -14.88 -19.02
C ALA A 48 -4.35 -16.00 -19.25
N GLY A 49 -4.73 -17.26 -19.03
CA GLY A 49 -3.84 -18.42 -19.19
C GLY A 49 -2.93 -18.74 -17.98
N HIS A 50 -3.02 -17.95 -16.90
CA HIS A 50 -2.37 -18.21 -15.62
C HIS A 50 -3.33 -18.88 -14.64
N HIS A 51 -2.81 -19.66 -13.68
CA HIS A 51 -3.62 -20.46 -12.77
C HIS A 51 -3.34 -20.09 -11.31
N TYR A 52 -4.30 -19.47 -10.64
CA TYR A 52 -4.13 -18.94 -9.29
C TYR A 52 -4.98 -19.69 -8.30
N ALA A 53 -4.55 -19.78 -7.05
CA ALA A 53 -5.37 -20.23 -5.94
C ALA A 53 -5.13 -19.35 -4.72
N LEU A 54 -6.21 -19.05 -4.00
CA LEU A 54 -6.17 -18.54 -2.65
C LEU A 54 -6.73 -19.64 -1.75
N VAL A 55 -5.87 -20.25 -0.94
CA VAL A 55 -6.18 -21.42 -0.12
C VAL A 55 -6.53 -20.94 1.29
N PRO A 56 -7.80 -21.09 1.75
CA PRO A 56 -8.15 -20.83 3.13
C PRO A 56 -7.60 -21.96 4.01
N VAL A 57 -6.84 -21.58 5.03
CA VAL A 57 -6.33 -22.48 6.07
C VAL A 57 -7.20 -22.28 7.30
N THR A 58 -7.73 -23.37 7.85
CA THR A 58 -8.62 -23.33 9.01
C THR A 58 -8.18 -24.31 10.08
N GLY A 59 -8.67 -24.10 11.31
CA GLY A 59 -8.35 -24.96 12.45
C GLY A 59 -6.99 -24.64 13.08
N LEU A 60 -6.45 -23.45 12.83
CA LEU A 60 -5.24 -22.99 13.50
C LEU A 60 -5.54 -22.73 14.98
N THR A 61 -4.55 -22.96 15.85
CA THR A 61 -4.67 -22.68 17.28
C THR A 61 -4.20 -21.25 17.56
N PRO A 62 -4.98 -20.37 18.21
CA PRO A 62 -4.56 -19.02 18.57
C PRO A 62 -3.26 -18.99 19.40
N GLY A 63 -2.42 -17.97 19.18
CA GLY A 63 -1.18 -17.76 19.92
C GLY A 63 -0.08 -18.79 19.62
N THR A 64 -0.17 -19.50 18.50
CA THR A 64 0.80 -20.55 18.15
C THR A 64 1.54 -20.23 16.86
N THR A 65 2.51 -21.08 16.56
CA THR A 65 3.29 -21.00 15.34
C THR A 65 3.34 -22.41 14.75
N THR A 66 2.86 -22.55 13.51
CA THR A 66 2.88 -23.83 12.79
C THR A 66 3.57 -23.63 11.45
N SER A 67 4.55 -24.48 11.14
CA SER A 67 5.17 -24.51 9.81
C SER A 67 4.21 -25.15 8.81
N TYR A 68 4.26 -24.75 7.55
CA TYR A 68 3.40 -25.32 6.52
C TYR A 68 4.16 -25.67 5.23
N GLU A 69 3.58 -26.57 4.46
CA GLU A 69 3.99 -26.92 3.11
C GLU A 69 2.86 -26.60 2.13
N VAL A 70 3.22 -26.35 0.87
CA VAL A 70 2.25 -26.24 -0.23
C VAL A 70 2.43 -27.40 -1.18
N LEU A 71 1.31 -27.99 -1.59
CA LEU A 71 1.28 -29.09 -2.54
C LEU A 71 0.36 -28.78 -3.71
N PHE A 72 0.70 -29.31 -4.88
CA PHE A 72 -0.17 -29.36 -6.04
C PHE A 72 -0.48 -30.81 -6.39
N ASP A 73 -1.76 -31.17 -6.36
CA ASP A 73 -2.25 -32.52 -6.63
C ASP A 73 -1.52 -33.60 -5.79
N GLY A 74 -1.20 -33.26 -4.53
CA GLY A 74 -0.51 -34.13 -3.58
C GLY A 74 1.03 -34.08 -3.64
N GLU A 75 1.62 -33.40 -4.62
CA GLU A 75 3.08 -33.25 -4.77
C GLU A 75 3.56 -31.95 -4.14
N ARG A 76 4.59 -32.02 -3.29
CA ARG A 76 5.09 -30.83 -2.58
C ARG A 76 5.81 -29.88 -3.53
N VAL A 77 5.41 -28.61 -3.51
CA VAL A 77 6.01 -27.53 -4.30
C VAL A 77 6.59 -26.39 -3.46
N TRP A 78 6.31 -26.36 -2.16
CA TRP A 78 6.93 -25.46 -1.19
C TRP A 78 7.16 -26.18 0.16
N PRO A 79 8.30 -25.95 0.85
CA PRO A 79 9.44 -25.13 0.45
C PRO A 79 10.13 -25.67 -0.82
N LEU A 80 10.85 -24.78 -1.52
CA LEU A 80 11.66 -25.21 -2.66
C LEU A 80 12.74 -26.22 -2.21
N PRO A 81 13.10 -27.21 -3.04
CA PRO A 81 14.25 -28.06 -2.77
C PRO A 81 15.49 -27.21 -2.49
N ASP A 82 16.25 -27.59 -1.46
CA ASP A 82 17.50 -26.93 -1.06
C ASP A 82 17.38 -25.44 -0.66
N SER A 83 16.17 -24.99 -0.29
CA SER A 83 15.97 -23.63 0.25
C SER A 83 16.90 -23.38 1.44
N PRO A 84 17.69 -22.27 1.45
CA PRO A 84 18.55 -21.92 2.58
C PRO A 84 17.77 -21.32 3.75
N PHE A 85 16.49 -20.99 3.54
CA PHE A 85 15.66 -20.33 4.53
C PHE A 85 14.99 -21.34 5.48
N PRO A 86 14.64 -20.91 6.72
CA PRO A 86 13.80 -21.69 7.62
C PRO A 86 12.47 -22.09 6.97
N PRO A 87 11.79 -23.16 7.45
CA PRO A 87 10.43 -23.46 7.02
C PRO A 87 9.50 -22.27 7.22
N SER A 88 8.72 -21.93 6.20
CA SER A 88 7.67 -20.91 6.31
C SER A 88 6.66 -21.32 7.37
N ALA A 89 6.19 -20.34 8.14
CA ALA A 89 5.28 -20.58 9.24
C ALA A 89 4.15 -19.57 9.29
N ILE A 90 3.00 -20.02 9.79
CA ILE A 90 1.86 -19.19 10.12
C ILE A 90 1.94 -18.89 11.62
N HIS A 91 1.87 -17.61 11.96
CA HIS A 91 1.95 -17.11 13.31
C HIS A 91 0.60 -16.55 13.70
N THR A 92 -0.18 -17.34 14.44
CA THR A 92 -1.49 -16.90 14.89
C THR A 92 -1.36 -16.01 16.12
N PRO A 93 -2.05 -14.86 16.14
CA PRO A 93 -2.14 -14.03 17.33
C PRO A 93 -2.94 -14.71 18.44
N VAL A 94 -2.74 -14.28 19.67
CA VAL A 94 -3.67 -14.58 20.79
C VAL A 94 -4.92 -13.72 20.60
N ASP A 95 -6.09 -14.22 21.01
CA ASP A 95 -7.33 -13.44 21.02
C ASP A 95 -7.10 -12.12 21.77
N ASP A 96 -7.37 -10.98 21.10
CA ASP A 96 -7.13 -9.56 21.50
C ASP A 96 -5.88 -8.85 20.93
N HIS A 97 -4.89 -9.58 20.40
CA HIS A 97 -3.56 -9.04 20.07
C HIS A 97 -3.01 -8.04 21.11
N GLU A 98 -2.60 -8.52 22.29
CA GLU A 98 -1.92 -7.68 23.31
C GLU A 98 -0.79 -6.80 22.73
N THR A 99 -0.09 -7.27 21.68
CA THR A 99 0.86 -6.48 20.91
C THR A 99 0.76 -6.78 19.41
N VAL A 100 0.76 -5.73 18.58
CA VAL A 100 0.85 -5.81 17.12
C VAL A 100 2.08 -5.05 16.63
N ARG A 101 2.89 -5.70 15.80
CA ARG A 101 4.03 -5.11 15.08
C ARG A 101 3.71 -4.96 13.60
N VAL A 102 3.52 -3.73 13.18
CA VAL A 102 3.20 -3.37 11.80
C VAL A 102 4.45 -2.80 11.14
N ALA A 103 5.06 -3.52 10.21
CA ALA A 103 6.14 -2.97 9.39
C ALA A 103 5.58 -2.45 8.06
N PHE A 104 6.02 -1.29 7.59
CA PHE A 104 5.47 -0.68 6.39
C PHE A 104 6.46 0.15 5.58
N GLY A 105 6.15 0.30 4.29
CA GLY A 105 6.81 1.18 3.34
C GLY A 105 6.17 1.09 1.94
N SER A 106 6.72 1.80 0.95
CA SER A 106 6.29 1.77 -0.46
C SER A 106 7.50 1.75 -1.40
N CYS A 107 7.28 2.02 -2.70
CA CYS A 107 8.32 2.32 -3.70
C CYS A 107 9.49 1.34 -3.69
N ARG A 108 9.20 0.11 -4.11
CA ARG A 108 10.19 -0.96 -4.20
C ARG A 108 10.45 -1.32 -5.65
N TRP A 109 11.62 -0.93 -6.16
CA TRP A 109 12.17 -1.58 -7.35
C TRP A 109 12.61 -2.99 -7.00
N ALA A 110 12.41 -3.94 -7.91
CA ALA A 110 12.96 -5.27 -7.72
C ALA A 110 14.50 -5.22 -7.63
N SER A 111 15.07 -5.98 -6.69
CA SER A 111 16.51 -6.19 -6.60
C SER A 111 17.05 -6.76 -7.92
N PRO A 112 18.19 -6.26 -8.43
CA PRO A 112 18.82 -6.85 -9.61
C PRO A 112 19.31 -8.27 -9.29
N PRO A 113 19.55 -9.12 -10.32
CA PRO A 113 20.07 -10.46 -10.13
C PRO A 113 21.38 -10.51 -9.30
N GLU A 114 21.60 -11.62 -8.60
CA GLU A 114 22.79 -11.81 -7.76
C GLU A 114 24.08 -11.52 -8.54
N GLY A 115 24.94 -10.67 -7.98
CA GLY A 115 26.22 -10.29 -8.55
C GLY A 115 26.17 -9.10 -9.52
N GLU A 116 24.98 -8.60 -9.87
CA GLU A 116 24.85 -7.32 -10.57
C GLU A 116 24.96 -6.13 -9.62
N LYS A 117 25.34 -4.98 -10.17
CA LYS A 117 25.45 -3.76 -9.37
C LYS A 117 24.06 -3.18 -9.12
N ASP A 118 23.70 -3.09 -7.84
CA ASP A 118 22.54 -2.34 -7.41
C ASP A 118 22.83 -0.81 -7.41
N PRO A 119 22.11 -0.02 -8.23
CA PRO A 119 22.29 1.42 -8.24
C PRO A 119 21.59 2.15 -7.08
N VAL A 120 20.60 1.53 -6.42
CA VAL A 120 19.77 2.14 -5.38
C VAL A 120 20.18 1.71 -3.96
N GLY A 121 20.96 0.64 -3.83
CA GLY A 121 21.52 0.16 -2.55
C GLY A 121 20.76 -1.07 -2.04
N PRO A 122 21.02 -1.57 -0.81
CA PRO A 122 20.38 -2.80 -0.37
C PRO A 122 18.88 -2.65 -0.14
N ASP A 123 18.10 -3.63 -0.58
CA ASP A 123 16.65 -3.72 -0.35
C ASP A 123 16.32 -3.93 1.13
N ALA A 124 15.39 -3.13 1.64
CA ALA A 124 14.96 -3.22 3.03
C ALA A 124 14.13 -4.47 3.34
N LEU A 125 13.37 -5.02 2.37
CA LEU A 125 12.68 -6.30 2.53
C LEU A 125 13.65 -7.48 2.52
N ASP A 126 14.64 -7.49 1.61
CA ASP A 126 15.67 -8.55 1.58
C ASP A 126 16.42 -8.59 2.92
N THR A 127 16.75 -7.40 3.42
CA THR A 127 17.45 -7.25 4.68
C THR A 127 16.58 -7.63 5.90
N LEU A 128 15.26 -7.39 5.83
CA LEU A 128 14.31 -7.86 6.85
C LEU A 128 14.19 -9.39 6.82
N ALA A 129 14.07 -9.98 5.63
CA ALA A 129 14.04 -11.43 5.44
C ALA A 129 15.29 -12.08 6.04
N ALA A 130 16.48 -11.58 5.70
CA ALA A 130 17.74 -12.05 6.25
C ALA A 130 17.79 -11.94 7.79
N ARG A 131 17.27 -10.85 8.37
CA ARG A 131 17.18 -10.68 9.84
C ARG A 131 16.31 -11.76 10.47
N ILE A 132 15.12 -12.02 9.93
CA ILE A 132 14.17 -13.01 10.46
C ILE A 132 14.72 -14.43 10.24
N ALA A 133 15.32 -14.71 9.08
CA ALA A 133 15.91 -16.02 8.79
C ALA A 133 17.08 -16.36 9.73
N ALA A 134 17.87 -15.36 10.13
CA ALA A 134 18.99 -15.53 11.06
C ALA A 134 18.53 -15.79 12.51
N ASP A 135 17.34 -15.30 12.91
CA ASP A 135 16.72 -15.58 14.21
C ASP A 135 15.21 -15.82 14.06
N PRO A 136 14.78 -17.04 13.65
CA PRO A 136 13.38 -17.32 13.35
C PRO A 136 12.44 -17.27 14.57
N ARG A 137 13.01 -17.27 15.78
CA ARG A 137 12.26 -17.11 17.05
C ARG A 137 12.35 -15.69 17.60
N GLY A 138 13.10 -14.81 16.94
CA GLY A 138 13.29 -13.42 17.32
C GLY A 138 12.12 -12.54 16.93
N GLU A 139 12.34 -11.23 17.06
CA GLU A 139 11.34 -10.23 16.71
C GLU A 139 11.10 -10.18 15.19
N ARG A 140 9.84 -10.30 14.80
CA ARG A 140 9.34 -10.10 13.44
C ARG A 140 8.11 -9.19 13.45
N PRO A 141 7.78 -8.55 12.32
CA PRO A 141 6.46 -7.97 12.15
C PRO A 141 5.37 -9.04 12.17
N ASP A 142 4.21 -8.68 12.71
CA ASP A 142 2.99 -9.47 12.64
C ASP A 142 2.30 -9.25 11.29
N VAL A 143 2.51 -8.09 10.64
CA VAL A 143 2.01 -7.79 9.29
C VAL A 143 2.93 -6.79 8.56
N LEU A 144 3.02 -6.95 7.24
CA LEU A 144 3.63 -5.98 6.31
C LEU A 144 2.55 -5.14 5.63
N LEU A 145 2.64 -3.82 5.70
CA LEU A 145 1.80 -2.91 4.89
C LEU A 145 2.63 -2.31 3.77
N LEU A 146 2.28 -2.63 2.53
CA LEU A 146 2.94 -2.08 1.34
C LEU A 146 2.03 -1.05 0.69
N LEU A 147 2.45 0.20 0.72
CA LEU A 147 1.60 1.38 0.49
C LEU A 147 1.79 1.95 -0.93
N GLY A 148 1.79 1.11 -1.95
CA GLY A 148 1.97 1.52 -3.35
C GLY A 148 3.34 1.20 -3.94
N ASP A 149 3.41 1.16 -5.27
CA ASP A 149 4.61 0.89 -6.05
C ASP A 149 5.27 -0.46 -5.74
N GLN A 150 4.47 -1.52 -5.79
CA GLN A 150 4.96 -2.90 -5.65
C GLN A 150 5.64 -3.39 -6.93
N VAL A 151 5.24 -2.81 -8.06
CA VAL A 151 5.80 -3.00 -9.41
C VAL A 151 5.84 -1.64 -10.13
N TYR A 152 6.70 -1.53 -11.15
CA TYR A 152 6.86 -0.32 -11.97
C TYR A 152 6.59 -0.65 -13.43
N ALA A 153 5.40 -0.30 -13.90
CA ALA A 153 4.92 -0.65 -15.24
C ALA A 153 5.52 0.22 -16.36
N ASP A 154 6.01 1.40 -15.99
CA ASP A 154 6.56 2.45 -16.83
C ASP A 154 8.08 2.60 -16.71
N GLU A 155 8.64 2.32 -15.54
CA GLU A 155 10.09 2.30 -15.30
C GLU A 155 10.62 0.87 -15.10
N VAL A 156 10.78 0.14 -16.20
CA VAL A 156 11.20 -1.27 -16.15
C VAL A 156 12.73 -1.47 -16.06
N SER A 157 13.13 -2.57 -15.45
CA SER A 157 14.53 -3.00 -15.40
C SER A 157 15.10 -3.30 -16.80
N LYS A 158 16.44 -3.40 -16.90
CA LYS A 158 17.09 -3.83 -18.14
C LYS A 158 16.71 -5.26 -18.53
N ALA A 159 16.52 -6.15 -17.55
CA ALA A 159 16.16 -7.54 -17.78
C ALA A 159 14.73 -7.62 -18.35
N THR A 160 13.78 -6.95 -17.70
CA THR A 160 12.40 -6.82 -18.17
C THR A 160 12.35 -6.18 -19.57
N ARG A 161 13.12 -5.11 -19.82
CA ARG A 161 13.22 -4.52 -21.16
C ARG A 161 13.70 -5.51 -22.22
N HIS A 162 14.71 -6.33 -21.94
CA HIS A 162 15.17 -7.36 -22.88
C HIS A 162 14.12 -8.45 -23.11
N TRP A 163 13.39 -8.85 -22.06
CA TRP A 163 12.29 -9.80 -22.19
C TRP A 163 11.15 -9.23 -23.05
N LEU A 164 10.77 -7.96 -22.86
CA LEU A 164 9.78 -7.26 -23.68
C LEU A 164 10.18 -7.23 -25.17
N GLN A 165 11.47 -6.97 -25.47
CA GLN A 165 12.01 -7.01 -26.85
C GLN A 165 11.87 -8.38 -27.51
N SER A 166 11.87 -9.46 -26.73
CA SER A 166 11.66 -10.82 -27.25
C SER A 166 10.20 -11.10 -27.59
N ARG A 167 9.26 -10.34 -27.01
CA ARG A 167 7.81 -10.48 -27.22
C ARG A 167 7.25 -9.56 -28.29
N ARG A 168 7.70 -8.30 -28.35
CA ARG A 168 7.22 -7.29 -29.31
C ARG A 168 8.27 -6.23 -29.64
N GLY A 169 8.03 -5.49 -30.73
CA GLY A 169 8.80 -4.28 -31.04
C GLY A 169 8.56 -3.19 -29.99
N LEU A 170 9.63 -2.48 -29.62
CA LEU A 170 9.59 -1.35 -28.68
C LEU A 170 9.72 0.01 -29.38
N ASP A 171 9.62 0.03 -30.72
CA ASP A 171 9.67 1.24 -31.55
C ASP A 171 8.32 1.99 -31.57
N GLN A 172 7.25 1.32 -31.16
CA GLN A 172 5.90 1.88 -31.04
C GLN A 172 5.48 1.98 -29.57
N PRO A 173 4.64 2.96 -29.19
CA PRO A 173 4.08 3.06 -27.86
C PRO A 173 3.41 1.74 -27.38
N PRO A 174 3.52 1.39 -26.09
CA PRO A 174 4.14 2.16 -25.00
C PRO A 174 5.67 1.99 -24.91
N GLY A 175 6.32 1.55 -25.99
CA GLY A 175 7.78 1.46 -26.05
C GLY A 175 8.29 0.35 -25.16
N ALA A 176 9.19 0.68 -24.24
CA ALA A 176 9.78 -0.29 -23.30
C ALA A 176 8.96 -0.50 -22.03
N GLU A 177 7.82 0.16 -21.89
CA GLU A 177 6.93 -0.01 -20.75
C GLU A 177 6.00 -1.21 -20.94
N VAL A 178 5.36 -1.69 -19.88
CA VAL A 178 4.40 -2.79 -19.88
C VAL A 178 3.11 -2.43 -20.63
N ALA A 179 2.51 -3.39 -21.35
CA ALA A 179 1.38 -3.16 -22.23
C ALA A 179 0.16 -4.07 -21.96
N ASP A 180 0.39 -5.31 -21.53
CA ASP A 180 -0.65 -6.34 -21.39
C ASP A 180 -0.51 -7.15 -20.10
N TYR A 181 -1.51 -8.00 -19.81
CA TYR A 181 -1.57 -8.80 -18.59
C TYR A 181 -0.35 -9.70 -18.37
N GLU A 182 0.18 -10.33 -19.43
CA GLU A 182 1.37 -11.19 -19.33
C GLU A 182 2.63 -10.34 -19.06
N GLU A 183 2.69 -9.12 -19.58
CA GLU A 183 3.79 -8.19 -19.23
C GLU A 183 3.69 -7.72 -17.76
N TYR A 184 2.48 -7.55 -17.20
CA TYR A 184 2.30 -7.31 -15.76
C TYR A 184 2.69 -8.51 -14.89
N THR A 185 2.30 -9.74 -15.27
CA THR A 185 2.71 -10.94 -14.49
C THR A 185 4.23 -11.09 -14.46
N HIS A 186 4.92 -10.70 -15.54
CA HIS A 186 6.38 -10.64 -15.54
C HIS A 186 6.96 -9.67 -14.50
N LEU A 187 6.34 -8.50 -14.26
CA LEU A 187 6.79 -7.59 -13.20
C LEU A 187 6.64 -8.21 -11.81
N TYR A 188 5.54 -8.92 -11.56
CA TYR A 188 5.36 -9.63 -10.29
C TYR A 188 6.35 -10.77 -10.13
N TYR A 189 6.72 -11.46 -11.21
CA TYR A 189 7.82 -12.44 -11.18
C TYR A 189 9.15 -11.79 -10.83
N GLU A 190 9.49 -10.68 -11.48
CA GLU A 190 10.71 -9.93 -11.19
C GLU A 190 10.73 -9.45 -9.73
N SER A 191 9.60 -8.93 -9.22
CA SER A 191 9.50 -8.37 -7.87
C SER A 191 9.49 -9.46 -6.78
N TRP A 192 8.77 -10.56 -6.96
CA TRP A 192 8.44 -11.51 -5.89
C TRP A 192 9.09 -12.89 -6.02
N LEU A 193 9.87 -13.16 -7.08
CA LEU A 193 10.71 -14.36 -7.16
C LEU A 193 12.10 -14.18 -6.55
N ASP A 194 12.46 -12.96 -6.16
CA ASP A 194 13.61 -12.72 -5.29
C ASP A 194 13.54 -13.67 -4.06
N PRO A 195 14.57 -14.49 -3.78
CA PRO A 195 14.47 -15.56 -2.79
C PRO A 195 14.11 -15.06 -1.38
N GLU A 196 14.72 -13.95 -0.96
CA GLU A 196 14.49 -13.30 0.32
C GLU A 196 13.07 -12.75 0.44
N VAL A 197 12.59 -11.98 -0.55
CA VAL A 197 11.22 -11.46 -0.56
C VAL A 197 10.19 -12.57 -0.67
N ARG A 198 10.43 -13.56 -1.54
CA ARG A 198 9.54 -14.71 -1.70
C ARG A 198 9.37 -15.46 -0.38
N TRP A 199 10.47 -15.67 0.34
CA TRP A 199 10.43 -16.30 1.65
C TRP A 199 9.75 -15.41 2.70
N LEU A 200 10.06 -14.11 2.74
CA LEU A 200 9.43 -13.17 3.66
C LEU A 200 7.91 -13.15 3.50
N LEU A 201 7.43 -13.01 2.26
CA LEU A 201 6.00 -13.02 1.95
C LEU A 201 5.34 -14.38 2.23
N SER A 202 6.10 -15.47 2.27
CA SER A 202 5.58 -16.79 2.64
C SER A 202 5.31 -16.95 4.15
N THR A 203 5.88 -16.10 5.00
CA THR A 203 5.82 -16.29 6.47
C THR A 203 5.36 -15.06 7.24
N VAL A 204 5.28 -13.90 6.61
CA VAL A 204 4.70 -12.68 7.18
C VAL A 204 3.51 -12.26 6.32
N PRO A 205 2.29 -12.13 6.89
CA PRO A 205 1.14 -11.69 6.12
C PRO A 205 1.33 -10.25 5.63
N SER A 206 0.74 -9.96 4.47
CA SER A 206 0.87 -8.65 3.83
C SER A 206 -0.48 -8.07 3.42
N CYS A 207 -0.62 -6.77 3.64
CA CYS A 207 -1.71 -5.94 3.15
C CYS A 207 -1.12 -4.91 2.18
N MET A 208 -1.73 -4.76 1.00
CA MET A 208 -1.20 -3.95 -0.09
C MET A 208 -2.24 -2.94 -0.59
N ILE A 209 -1.80 -1.84 -1.17
CA ILE A 209 -2.60 -0.92 -1.99
C ILE A 209 -1.67 -0.46 -3.12
N PHE A 210 -2.15 -0.31 -4.35
CA PHE A 210 -1.36 0.20 -5.46
C PHE A 210 -1.05 1.71 -5.34
N ASP A 211 -0.07 2.17 -6.11
CA ASP A 211 0.07 3.58 -6.49
C ASP A 211 -0.04 3.76 -8.01
N ASP A 212 0.43 4.88 -8.54
CA ASP A 212 0.49 5.14 -9.97
C ASP A 212 1.45 4.22 -10.71
N HIS A 213 2.68 3.96 -10.26
CA HIS A 213 3.61 3.13 -11.05
C HIS A 213 3.15 1.67 -11.22
N ASP A 214 2.20 1.20 -10.41
CA ASP A 214 1.49 -0.06 -10.66
C ASP A 214 0.68 -0.04 -11.97
N VAL A 215 0.40 1.15 -12.54
CA VAL A 215 -0.26 1.37 -13.82
C VAL A 215 0.60 2.21 -14.75
N ILE A 216 0.93 3.45 -14.42
CA ILE A 216 1.86 4.39 -15.08
C ILE A 216 2.01 5.62 -14.18
N ASP A 217 3.19 6.25 -14.13
CA ASP A 217 3.40 7.56 -13.50
C ASP A 217 2.26 8.55 -13.80
N ASP A 218 1.86 9.32 -12.79
CA ASP A 218 0.77 10.30 -12.87
C ASP A 218 -0.63 9.67 -13.13
N TRP A 219 -0.81 8.36 -12.95
CA TRP A 219 -2.10 7.70 -13.20
C TRP A 219 -3.23 8.37 -12.39
N ASN A 220 -4.25 8.81 -13.12
CA ASN A 220 -5.39 9.58 -12.61
C ASN A 220 -4.98 10.90 -11.94
N THR A 221 -3.92 11.57 -12.41
CA THR A 221 -3.56 12.93 -11.96
C THR A 221 -4.65 13.94 -12.34
N SER A 222 -5.25 13.84 -13.55
CA SER A 222 -6.33 14.74 -14.00
C SER A 222 -7.27 14.23 -15.09
N GLU A 223 -8.44 14.86 -15.21
CA GLU A 223 -9.40 14.58 -16.28
C GLU A 223 -8.78 14.85 -17.66
N ALA A 224 -8.00 15.93 -17.81
CA ALA A 224 -7.29 16.23 -19.05
C ALA A 224 -6.25 15.16 -19.37
N TRP A 225 -5.47 14.71 -18.38
CA TRP A 225 -4.53 13.61 -18.53
C TRP A 225 -5.25 12.31 -18.94
N VAL A 226 -6.37 11.96 -18.29
CA VAL A 226 -7.15 10.76 -18.64
C VAL A 226 -7.71 10.85 -20.05
N SER A 227 -8.20 12.03 -20.46
CA SER A 227 -8.67 12.26 -21.83
C SER A 227 -7.55 12.03 -22.85
N ASP A 228 -6.37 12.61 -22.63
CA ASP A 228 -5.21 12.43 -23.51
C ASP A 228 -4.80 10.95 -23.59
N MET A 229 -4.75 10.26 -22.45
CA MET A 229 -4.39 8.84 -22.41
C MET A 229 -5.39 7.95 -23.16
N ARG A 230 -6.69 8.24 -23.02
CA ARG A 230 -7.76 7.53 -23.74
C ARG A 230 -7.72 7.72 -25.26
N GLU A 231 -7.08 8.78 -25.76
CA GLU A 231 -6.82 8.95 -27.20
C GLU A 231 -5.70 8.04 -27.71
N THR A 232 -4.83 7.54 -26.83
CA THR A 232 -3.76 6.63 -27.23
C THR A 232 -4.29 5.21 -27.49
N PRO A 233 -3.83 4.52 -28.54
CA PRO A 233 -4.38 3.22 -28.94
C PRO A 233 -4.04 2.07 -27.98
N TRP A 234 -3.05 2.25 -27.09
CA TRP A 234 -2.55 1.22 -26.19
C TRP A 234 -3.09 1.35 -24.76
N TRP A 235 -3.56 2.53 -24.35
CA TRP A 235 -3.97 2.80 -22.97
C TRP A 235 -5.05 1.87 -22.45
N ARG A 236 -6.07 1.58 -23.28
CA ARG A 236 -7.15 0.69 -22.87
C ARG A 236 -6.66 -0.69 -22.46
N GLU A 237 -5.69 -1.26 -23.18
CA GLU A 237 -5.15 -2.58 -22.79
C GLU A 237 -4.34 -2.49 -21.49
N ARG A 238 -3.52 -1.44 -21.36
CA ARG A 238 -2.69 -1.16 -20.18
C ARG A 238 -3.52 -1.07 -18.91
N VAL A 239 -4.53 -0.20 -18.89
CA VAL A 239 -5.31 0.09 -17.68
C VAL A 239 -6.14 -1.13 -17.25
N LEU A 240 -6.74 -1.85 -18.21
CA LEU A 240 -7.48 -3.08 -17.90
C LEU A 240 -6.54 -4.14 -17.35
N SER A 241 -5.41 -4.37 -18.00
CA SER A 241 -4.43 -5.37 -17.55
C SER A 241 -3.84 -5.02 -16.18
N GLY A 242 -3.57 -3.74 -15.91
CA GLY A 242 -3.10 -3.25 -14.62
C GLY A 242 -4.09 -3.56 -13.51
N LEU A 243 -5.36 -3.16 -13.68
CA LEU A 243 -6.43 -3.43 -12.71
C LEU A 243 -6.69 -4.92 -12.50
N MET A 244 -6.70 -5.72 -13.58
CA MET A 244 -6.84 -7.18 -13.48
C MET A 244 -5.67 -7.79 -12.70
N SER A 245 -4.43 -7.38 -13.00
CA SER A 245 -3.24 -7.90 -12.33
C SER A 245 -3.21 -7.50 -10.85
N TYR A 246 -3.57 -6.25 -10.53
CA TYR A 246 -3.69 -5.76 -9.15
C TYR A 246 -4.74 -6.54 -8.36
N TRP A 247 -5.90 -6.84 -8.97
CA TRP A 247 -6.93 -7.65 -8.32
C TRP A 247 -6.38 -9.03 -7.91
N VAL A 248 -5.73 -9.75 -8.82
CA VAL A 248 -5.24 -11.11 -8.58
C VAL A 248 -4.07 -11.14 -7.61
N HIS A 249 -3.07 -10.27 -7.80
CA HIS A 249 -1.79 -10.34 -7.08
C HIS A 249 -1.85 -9.64 -5.71
N GLN A 250 -2.59 -8.53 -5.61
CA GLN A 250 -2.56 -7.68 -4.44
C GLN A 250 -3.91 -7.64 -3.70
N HIS A 251 -4.99 -7.19 -4.37
CA HIS A 251 -6.26 -6.88 -3.69
C HIS A 251 -6.94 -8.11 -3.09
N LEU A 252 -7.03 -9.21 -3.83
CA LEU A 252 -7.73 -10.42 -3.39
C LEU A 252 -7.17 -10.95 -2.06
N GLY A 253 -5.85 -10.85 -1.86
CA GLY A 253 -5.20 -11.26 -0.62
C GLY A 253 -5.43 -10.33 0.57
N ASN A 254 -5.94 -9.11 0.36
CA ASN A 254 -6.20 -8.19 1.46
C ASN A 254 -7.49 -8.52 2.23
N LEU A 255 -8.44 -9.15 1.54
CA LEU A 255 -9.77 -9.46 2.07
C LEU A 255 -9.73 -10.60 3.10
N SER A 256 -10.60 -10.53 4.11
CA SER A 256 -10.77 -11.64 5.06
C SER A 256 -11.48 -12.83 4.40
N PRO A 257 -11.33 -14.06 4.94
CA PRO A 257 -12.06 -15.22 4.46
C PRO A 257 -13.58 -15.00 4.33
N ASP A 258 -14.19 -14.32 5.29
CA ASP A 258 -15.63 -14.00 5.27
C ASP A 258 -15.97 -13.04 4.13
N ARG A 259 -15.16 -11.99 3.93
CA ARG A 259 -15.36 -11.04 2.83
C ARG A 259 -15.14 -11.67 1.47
N LEU A 260 -14.18 -12.59 1.35
CA LEU A 260 -13.95 -13.38 0.14
C LEU A 260 -15.13 -14.29 -0.17
N ALA A 261 -15.76 -14.91 0.85
CA ALA A 261 -16.92 -15.76 0.66
C ALA A 261 -18.15 -14.99 0.15
N GLU A 262 -18.20 -13.68 0.40
CA GLU A 262 -19.26 -12.77 -0.05
C GLU A 262 -18.91 -11.98 -1.32
N ASP A 263 -17.69 -12.11 -1.84
CA ASP A 263 -17.21 -11.32 -3.00
C ASP A 263 -17.78 -11.87 -4.32
N PRO A 264 -18.66 -11.13 -5.02
CA PRO A 264 -19.34 -11.66 -6.21
C PRO A 264 -18.40 -11.95 -7.38
N LEU A 265 -17.33 -11.17 -7.53
CA LEU A 265 -16.36 -11.37 -8.60
C LEU A 265 -15.52 -12.61 -8.34
N TYR A 266 -15.09 -12.82 -7.09
CA TYR A 266 -14.34 -14.00 -6.70
C TYR A 266 -15.16 -15.27 -6.84
N GLU A 267 -16.44 -15.23 -6.47
CA GLU A 267 -17.40 -16.32 -6.75
C GLU A 267 -17.48 -16.59 -8.25
N GLU A 268 -17.71 -15.56 -9.07
CA GLU A 268 -17.86 -15.68 -10.52
C GLU A 268 -16.60 -16.28 -11.17
N VAL A 269 -15.41 -15.75 -10.85
CA VAL A 269 -14.11 -16.21 -11.37
C VAL A 269 -13.83 -17.67 -10.98
N ARG A 270 -14.23 -18.11 -9.78
CA ARG A 270 -14.05 -19.50 -9.33
C ARG A 270 -15.08 -20.46 -9.93
N ALA A 271 -16.25 -19.96 -10.32
CA ALA A 271 -17.32 -20.78 -10.88
C ALA A 271 -17.09 -21.16 -12.36
N THR A 272 -16.19 -20.46 -13.07
CA THR A 272 -15.85 -20.71 -14.47
C THR A 272 -14.48 -21.37 -14.63
N PRO A 273 -14.26 -22.21 -15.67
CA PRO A 273 -12.94 -22.72 -16.01
C PRO A 273 -11.91 -21.62 -16.33
N ASP A 274 -12.37 -20.49 -16.86
CA ASP A 274 -11.56 -19.31 -17.17
C ASP A 274 -12.34 -18.04 -16.80
N GLY A 275 -11.84 -17.30 -15.81
CA GLY A 275 -12.44 -16.08 -15.26
C GLY A 275 -11.96 -14.80 -15.94
N THR A 276 -11.18 -14.90 -17.03
CA THR A 276 -10.62 -13.74 -17.74
C THR A 276 -11.68 -12.72 -18.11
N ASP A 277 -12.78 -13.15 -18.73
CA ASP A 277 -13.82 -12.23 -19.21
C ASP A 277 -14.55 -11.52 -18.07
N ALA A 278 -14.85 -12.24 -16.99
CA ALA A 278 -15.48 -11.68 -15.79
C ALA A 278 -14.59 -10.61 -15.15
N LEU A 279 -13.31 -10.93 -14.95
CA LEU A 279 -12.34 -10.00 -14.36
C LEU A 279 -12.05 -8.82 -15.28
N ARG A 280 -11.96 -9.04 -16.59
CA ARG A 280 -11.76 -7.96 -17.56
C ARG A 280 -12.98 -7.04 -17.65
N ALA A 281 -14.19 -7.58 -17.56
CA ALA A 281 -15.41 -6.79 -17.50
C ALA A 281 -15.48 -5.97 -16.20
N PHE A 282 -15.04 -6.52 -15.07
CA PHE A 282 -14.90 -5.79 -13.82
C PHE A 282 -13.89 -4.65 -13.93
N ALA A 283 -12.68 -4.91 -14.44
CA ALA A 283 -11.67 -3.88 -14.66
C ALA A 283 -12.18 -2.76 -15.59
N ALA A 284 -12.96 -3.11 -16.63
CA ALA A 284 -13.55 -2.13 -17.53
C ALA A 284 -14.64 -1.28 -16.87
N ARG A 285 -15.37 -1.82 -15.89
CA ARG A 285 -16.31 -1.03 -15.08
C ARG A 285 -15.56 -0.10 -14.13
N ALA A 286 -14.53 -0.61 -13.44
CA ALA A 286 -13.70 0.19 -12.54
C ALA A 286 -13.03 1.39 -13.23
N ASP A 287 -12.49 1.21 -14.45
CA ASP A 287 -11.91 2.33 -15.24
C ASP A 287 -12.97 3.32 -15.76
N ALA A 288 -14.16 2.83 -16.11
CA ALA A 288 -15.23 3.66 -16.67
C ALA A 288 -15.98 4.47 -15.60
N ASP A 289 -16.20 3.86 -14.44
CA ASP A 289 -16.93 4.41 -13.30
C ASP A 289 -16.19 4.04 -11.99
N PRO A 290 -15.30 4.92 -11.52
CA PRO A 290 -14.56 4.72 -10.26
C PRO A 290 -15.43 4.37 -9.06
N ALA A 291 -16.65 4.91 -8.97
CA ALA A 291 -17.55 4.65 -7.84
C ALA A 291 -18.15 3.22 -7.87
N SER A 292 -18.05 2.52 -9.00
CA SER A 292 -18.62 1.17 -9.16
C SER A 292 -17.82 0.07 -8.45
N VAL A 293 -16.57 0.35 -8.06
CA VAL A 293 -15.65 -0.61 -7.45
C VAL A 293 -14.86 0.06 -6.32
N ARG A 294 -14.82 -0.60 -5.16
CA ARG A 294 -14.01 -0.17 -4.02
C ARG A 294 -12.75 -1.02 -3.90
N TRP A 295 -11.59 -0.39 -3.97
CA TRP A 295 -10.30 -1.03 -3.68
C TRP A 295 -9.83 -0.86 -2.23
N SER A 296 -10.37 0.15 -1.53
CA SER A 296 -10.17 0.34 -0.09
C SER A 296 -10.72 -0.82 0.72
N TYR A 297 -10.12 -1.07 1.88
CA TYR A 297 -10.52 -2.16 2.76
C TYR A 297 -10.17 -1.88 4.21
N ARG A 298 -10.73 -2.67 5.12
CA ARG A 298 -10.45 -2.63 6.54
C ARG A 298 -9.85 -3.96 7.01
N ARG A 299 -8.91 -3.87 7.94
CA ARG A 299 -8.37 -5.00 8.71
C ARG A 299 -8.27 -4.63 10.17
N ASP A 300 -8.75 -5.50 11.04
CA ASP A 300 -8.57 -5.35 12.48
C ASP A 300 -7.53 -6.38 12.95
N PHE A 301 -6.55 -5.91 13.72
CA PHE A 301 -5.52 -6.69 14.40
C PHE A 301 -5.75 -6.53 15.90
N GLY A 302 -6.69 -7.32 16.44
CA GLY A 302 -7.19 -7.13 17.80
C GLY A 302 -7.73 -5.73 17.98
N ARG A 303 -7.18 -4.98 18.93
CA ARG A 303 -7.57 -3.59 19.22
C ARG A 303 -6.86 -2.54 18.36
N THR A 304 -6.20 -2.93 17.26
CA THR A 304 -5.66 -2.02 16.25
C THR A 304 -6.47 -2.12 14.97
N ARG A 305 -7.06 -1.02 14.52
CA ARG A 305 -7.76 -0.95 13.23
C ARG A 305 -6.88 -0.37 12.15
N LEU A 306 -6.82 -1.02 10.99
CA LEU A 306 -6.32 -0.49 9.74
C LEU A 306 -7.49 -0.22 8.80
N VAL A 307 -7.61 1.02 8.33
CA VAL A 307 -8.44 1.37 7.17
C VAL A 307 -7.50 1.80 6.05
N MET A 308 -7.42 0.99 5.01
CA MET A 308 -6.61 1.25 3.82
C MET A 308 -7.45 1.99 2.79
N VAL A 309 -7.00 3.16 2.36
CA VAL A 309 -7.69 4.09 1.47
C VAL A 309 -7.02 4.09 0.10
N ASP A 310 -7.80 3.79 -0.93
CA ASP A 310 -7.41 3.98 -2.33
C ASP A 310 -7.37 5.47 -2.68
N SER A 311 -6.16 6.01 -2.89
CA SER A 311 -5.92 7.39 -3.29
C SER A 311 -5.61 7.57 -4.78
N ARG A 312 -5.88 6.56 -5.62
CA ARG A 312 -5.60 6.58 -7.07
C ARG A 312 -6.84 6.31 -7.90
N ALA A 313 -7.47 5.14 -7.76
CA ALA A 313 -8.60 4.79 -8.60
C ALA A 313 -9.90 5.46 -8.15
N ALA A 314 -10.08 5.72 -6.85
CA ALA A 314 -11.27 6.39 -6.29
C ALA A 314 -11.36 7.92 -6.55
N ARG A 315 -10.38 8.51 -7.24
CA ARG A 315 -10.31 9.96 -7.46
C ARG A 315 -11.47 10.46 -8.33
N VAL A 316 -12.11 11.54 -7.89
CA VAL A 316 -12.99 12.36 -8.72
C VAL A 316 -12.15 13.43 -9.39
N LEU A 317 -12.07 13.39 -10.73
CA LEU A 317 -11.13 14.23 -11.49
C LEU A 317 -11.73 15.50 -12.11
N ASP A 318 -13.06 15.67 -12.05
CA ASP A 318 -13.72 16.90 -12.51
C ASP A 318 -13.12 18.11 -11.78
N GLU A 319 -12.47 19.01 -12.50
CA GLU A 319 -11.63 20.05 -11.89
C GLU A 319 -12.38 20.93 -10.89
N GLN A 320 -13.67 21.17 -11.10
CA GLN A 320 -14.48 22.02 -10.23
C GLN A 320 -14.91 21.31 -8.94
N ASN A 321 -15.07 19.98 -8.98
CA ASN A 321 -15.51 19.17 -7.85
C ASN A 321 -14.47 18.10 -7.45
N ARG A 322 -13.21 18.28 -7.86
CA ARG A 322 -12.14 17.28 -7.68
C ARG A 322 -12.04 16.88 -6.22
N SER A 323 -11.97 15.58 -5.97
CA SER A 323 -11.89 14.97 -4.65
C SER A 323 -11.05 13.70 -4.71
N MET A 324 -10.27 13.43 -3.66
CA MET A 324 -9.44 12.23 -3.54
C MET A 324 -10.32 10.97 -3.55
N LEU A 325 -11.50 11.06 -2.94
CA LEU A 325 -12.51 10.00 -2.85
C LEU A 325 -13.86 10.53 -3.33
N ASP A 326 -14.66 9.70 -3.98
CA ASP A 326 -16.06 10.01 -4.25
C ASP A 326 -16.91 9.98 -2.96
N THR A 327 -18.19 10.35 -3.07
CA THR A 327 -19.09 10.46 -1.92
C THR A 327 -19.32 9.13 -1.22
N GLU A 328 -19.56 8.04 -1.96
CA GLU A 328 -19.84 6.73 -1.38
C GLU A 328 -18.60 6.17 -0.68
N GLU A 329 -17.42 6.45 -1.24
CA GLU A 329 -16.14 6.10 -0.63
C GLU A 329 -15.85 6.90 0.65
N TRP A 330 -16.20 8.20 0.68
CA TRP A 330 -16.15 9.00 1.91
C TRP A 330 -17.08 8.49 3.00
N ASP A 331 -18.31 8.13 2.64
CA ASP A 331 -19.29 7.59 3.59
C ASP A 331 -18.81 6.26 4.14
N TRP A 332 -18.30 5.37 3.28
CA TRP A 332 -17.70 4.10 3.72
C TRP A 332 -16.50 4.31 4.64
N LEU A 333 -15.58 5.22 4.31
CA LEU A 333 -14.40 5.52 5.13
C LEU A 333 -14.82 6.01 6.53
N ARG A 334 -15.81 6.91 6.58
CA ARG A 334 -16.40 7.38 7.84
C ARG A 334 -17.00 6.23 8.62
N ASP A 335 -17.82 5.39 7.99
CA ASP A 335 -18.45 4.24 8.65
C ASP A 335 -17.41 3.27 9.22
N GLN A 336 -16.34 2.96 8.47
CA GLN A 336 -15.29 2.06 8.96
C GLN A 336 -14.48 2.64 10.12
N ILE A 337 -14.28 3.96 10.15
CA ILE A 337 -13.56 4.64 11.23
C ILE A 337 -14.46 4.76 12.48
N GLN A 338 -15.76 5.03 12.30
CA GLN A 338 -16.72 5.24 13.38
C GLN A 338 -17.35 3.94 13.91
N ASP A 339 -17.21 2.82 13.21
CA ASP A 339 -17.70 1.53 13.71
C ASP A 339 -17.04 1.18 15.05
N GLY A 340 -17.85 0.94 16.08
CA GLY A 340 -17.39 0.76 17.47
C GLY A 340 -17.20 2.04 18.29
N HIS A 341 -17.44 3.24 17.73
CA HIS A 341 -17.43 4.54 18.44
C HIS A 341 -18.81 4.95 18.99
N VAL A 342 -19.78 4.03 18.98
CA VAL A 342 -21.12 4.32 19.50
C VAL A 342 -21.16 4.05 21.00
N LEU A 343 -21.39 5.11 21.78
CA LEU A 343 -21.76 4.98 23.19
C LEU A 343 -23.20 4.47 23.26
N ASP A 344 -23.41 3.29 23.85
CA ASP A 344 -24.73 2.93 24.31
C ASP A 344 -25.07 3.81 25.53
N GLU A 345 -26.01 4.76 25.36
CA GLU A 345 -26.49 5.63 26.45
C GLU A 345 -27.01 4.82 27.66
N GLN A 346 -27.32 3.53 27.47
CA GLN A 346 -27.83 2.63 28.50
C GLN A 346 -26.75 1.70 29.11
N ALA A 347 -25.53 1.67 28.56
CA ALA A 347 -24.41 0.86 29.04
C ALA A 347 -23.10 1.68 29.08
N PRO A 348 -22.86 2.46 30.16
CA PRO A 348 -21.88 3.56 30.12
C PRO A 348 -20.40 3.13 30.07
N GLU A 349 -20.06 1.88 30.41
CA GLU A 349 -18.66 1.49 30.65
C GLU A 349 -18.44 -0.02 30.42
N ALA A 350 -18.75 -0.55 29.24
CA ALA A 350 -18.21 -1.84 28.84
C ALA A 350 -16.87 -1.61 28.12
N PRO A 351 -15.70 -1.96 28.70
CA PRO A 351 -14.40 -1.86 28.01
C PRO A 351 -14.29 -2.74 26.74
N ASP A 352 -15.30 -3.58 26.51
CA ASP A 352 -15.40 -4.58 25.44
C ASP A 352 -16.56 -4.27 24.46
N THR A 353 -16.82 -3.00 24.14
CA THR A 353 -17.74 -2.65 23.05
C THR A 353 -17.22 -3.28 21.75
N PRO A 354 -18.01 -4.14 21.07
CA PRO A 354 -17.60 -4.72 19.79
C PRO A 354 -17.21 -3.63 18.80
N GLY A 355 -16.02 -3.77 18.19
CA GLY A 355 -15.49 -2.79 17.25
C GLY A 355 -14.71 -1.63 17.87
N ALA A 356 -14.61 -1.50 19.20
CA ALA A 356 -13.72 -0.50 19.81
C ALA A 356 -12.24 -0.84 19.54
N TYR A 357 -11.41 0.19 19.36
CA TYR A 357 -9.98 0.05 19.10
C TYR A 357 -9.16 1.06 19.90
N ASP A 358 -7.92 0.71 20.23
CA ASP A 358 -6.97 1.58 20.93
C ASP A 358 -6.08 2.36 19.95
N HIS A 359 -5.93 1.86 18.73
CA HIS A 359 -5.10 2.47 17.70
C HIS A 359 -5.80 2.43 16.34
N LEU A 360 -5.85 3.58 15.66
CA LEU A 360 -6.31 3.70 14.27
C LEU A 360 -5.13 3.93 13.35
N LEU A 361 -5.01 3.11 12.32
CA LEU A 361 -4.08 3.26 11.22
C LEU A 361 -4.89 3.60 9.97
N ILE A 362 -4.59 4.74 9.34
CA ILE A 362 -5.15 5.12 8.04
C ILE A 362 -4.02 4.94 7.02
N GLY A 363 -4.07 3.87 6.22
CA GLY A 363 -3.11 3.64 5.15
C GLY A 363 -3.57 4.30 3.86
N THR A 364 -2.66 4.94 3.13
CA THR A 364 -2.91 5.55 1.82
C THR A 364 -1.59 5.58 1.06
N SER A 365 -1.61 5.51 -0.27
CA SER A 365 -0.36 5.57 -1.04
C SER A 365 0.29 6.95 -0.94
N LEU A 366 -0.53 8.01 -0.93
CA LEU A 366 -0.07 9.39 -0.89
C LEU A 366 -0.05 10.01 0.51
N PRO A 367 0.99 10.79 0.88
CA PRO A 367 0.99 11.55 2.14
C PRO A 367 -0.09 12.62 2.21
N TRP A 368 -0.77 12.69 3.35
CA TRP A 368 -1.69 13.77 3.71
C TRP A 368 -0.92 15.08 4.00
N LEU A 369 0.10 15.03 4.85
CA LEU A 369 0.92 16.16 5.32
C LEU A 369 2.29 16.22 4.63
N LEU A 370 2.41 17.09 3.62
CA LEU A 370 3.63 17.29 2.84
C LEU A 370 4.59 18.33 3.46
N PRO A 371 5.84 18.46 2.96
CA PRO A 371 6.65 19.65 3.21
C PRO A 371 5.85 20.92 2.94
N ASN A 372 5.86 21.89 3.86
CA ASN A 372 4.92 23.03 3.80
C ASN A 372 4.96 23.78 2.46
N LEU A 373 6.15 23.92 1.85
CA LEU A 373 6.27 24.52 0.51
C LEU A 373 5.54 23.71 -0.57
N VAL A 374 5.69 22.39 -0.55
CA VAL A 374 5.09 21.48 -1.55
C VAL A 374 3.57 21.52 -1.40
N HIS A 375 3.07 21.36 -0.17
CA HIS A 375 1.63 21.48 0.11
C HIS A 375 1.04 22.79 -0.41
N ASP A 376 1.64 23.93 -0.05
CA ASP A 376 1.13 25.24 -0.49
C ASP A 376 1.25 25.43 -2.02
N ALA A 377 2.24 24.81 -2.66
CA ALA A 377 2.41 24.85 -4.11
C ALA A 377 1.36 24.00 -4.84
N GLU A 378 1.02 22.83 -4.32
CA GLU A 378 -0.05 21.98 -4.87
C GLU A 378 -1.42 22.62 -4.69
N ALA A 379 -1.74 23.13 -3.51
CA ALA A 379 -2.99 23.81 -3.28
C ALA A 379 -3.11 25.09 -4.14
N TRP A 380 -1.99 25.80 -4.34
CA TRP A 380 -1.91 26.90 -5.30
C TRP A 380 -2.14 26.44 -6.74
N ASN A 381 -1.51 25.34 -7.16
CA ASN A 381 -1.67 24.76 -8.48
C ASN A 381 -3.14 24.39 -8.72
N ALA A 382 -3.79 23.69 -7.78
CA ALA A 382 -5.20 23.34 -7.84
C ALA A 382 -6.09 24.59 -8.00
N ALA A 383 -5.79 25.67 -7.29
CA ALA A 383 -6.49 26.95 -7.48
C ALA A 383 -6.27 27.57 -8.87
N MET A 384 -5.06 27.45 -9.43
CA MET A 384 -4.80 27.91 -10.81
C MET A 384 -5.61 27.10 -11.81
N CYS A 385 -5.58 25.76 -11.71
CA CYS A 385 -6.31 24.84 -12.58
C CYS A 385 -7.82 25.06 -12.56
N ARG A 386 -8.41 25.30 -11.36
CA ARG A 386 -9.82 25.68 -11.22
C ARG A 386 -10.18 27.01 -11.89
N GLY A 387 -9.20 27.85 -12.22
CA GLY A 387 -9.42 29.10 -12.93
C GLY A 387 -9.55 30.33 -12.04
N GLU A 388 -9.10 30.29 -10.77
CA GLU A 388 -9.12 31.43 -9.83
C GLU A 388 -8.43 32.69 -10.38
N ARG A 389 -7.53 32.51 -11.35
CA ARG A 389 -6.78 33.58 -12.04
C ARG A 389 -7.08 33.65 -13.54
N GLY A 390 -8.14 32.99 -14.00
CA GLY A 390 -8.59 32.94 -15.38
C GLY A 390 -7.94 31.84 -16.21
N GLU A 391 -8.49 31.62 -17.41
CA GLU A 391 -8.23 30.46 -18.28
C GLU A 391 -6.75 30.28 -18.68
N ARG A 392 -5.99 31.37 -18.83
CA ARG A 392 -4.55 31.27 -19.12
C ARG A 392 -3.76 30.65 -17.98
N TRP A 393 -4.14 30.95 -16.74
CA TRP A 393 -3.53 30.35 -15.56
C TRP A 393 -4.01 28.92 -15.36
N ALA A 394 -5.27 28.61 -15.68
CA ALA A 394 -5.77 27.23 -15.67
C ALA A 394 -4.92 26.30 -16.55
N ARG A 395 -4.71 26.68 -17.82
CA ARG A 395 -3.87 25.90 -18.74
C ARG A 395 -2.41 25.76 -18.28
N ARG A 396 -1.83 26.83 -17.72
CA ARG A 396 -0.45 26.76 -17.20
C ARG A 396 -0.35 25.94 -15.92
N GLY A 397 -1.38 26.01 -15.07
CA GLY A 397 -1.49 25.20 -13.87
C GLY A 397 -1.54 23.72 -14.25
N GLU A 398 -2.37 23.36 -15.22
CA GLU A 398 -2.49 21.97 -15.67
C GLU A 398 -1.18 21.44 -16.26
N ASN A 399 -0.52 22.23 -17.11
CA ASN A 399 0.80 21.86 -17.63
C ASN A 399 1.85 21.72 -16.53
N LEU A 400 1.76 22.50 -15.46
CA LEU A 400 2.67 22.41 -14.32
C LEU A 400 2.33 21.20 -13.44
N ARG A 401 1.05 20.87 -13.27
CA ARG A 401 0.58 19.74 -12.47
C ARG A 401 1.20 18.45 -12.96
N ARG A 402 1.05 18.18 -14.26
CA ARG A 402 1.53 16.99 -14.98
C ARG A 402 3.05 16.93 -15.21
N ALA A 403 3.78 17.98 -14.87
CA ALA A 403 5.22 18.06 -15.10
C ALA A 403 6.02 18.04 -13.80
N ALA A 404 5.32 18.04 -12.67
CA ALA A 404 5.90 18.12 -11.33
C ALA A 404 5.08 17.29 -10.33
N ASP A 405 4.24 16.39 -10.83
CA ASP A 405 3.52 15.34 -10.09
C ASP A 405 2.75 15.92 -8.89
N LEU A 406 2.02 16.99 -9.16
CA LEU A 406 1.30 17.77 -8.14
C LEU A 406 -0.07 17.15 -7.85
N GLU A 407 -0.07 15.98 -7.24
CA GLU A 407 -1.25 15.12 -7.12
C GLU A 407 -1.48 14.48 -5.75
N HIS A 408 -0.75 14.91 -4.73
CA HIS A 408 -1.00 14.45 -3.36
C HIS A 408 -2.30 15.03 -2.79
N TRP A 409 -2.63 14.67 -1.55
CA TRP A 409 -3.81 15.21 -0.83
C TRP A 409 -3.92 16.75 -0.87
N ALA A 410 -2.81 17.48 -0.93
CA ALA A 410 -2.83 18.95 -1.01
C ALA A 410 -3.33 19.49 -2.37
N ALA A 411 -3.22 18.70 -3.45
CA ALA A 411 -3.83 18.96 -4.74
C ALA A 411 -5.36 18.77 -4.74
N PHE A 412 -5.92 18.17 -3.67
CA PHE A 412 -7.35 17.94 -3.44
C PHE A 412 -7.81 18.64 -2.14
N PRO A 413 -7.86 19.99 -2.07
CA PRO A 413 -8.01 20.71 -0.82
C PRO A 413 -9.26 20.34 0.00
N SER A 414 -10.40 20.10 -0.66
CA SER A 414 -11.64 19.69 0.02
C SER A 414 -11.49 18.33 0.71
N SER A 415 -10.78 17.39 0.07
CA SER A 415 -10.49 16.05 0.62
C SER A 415 -9.47 16.11 1.75
N PHE A 416 -8.44 16.97 1.63
CA PHE A 416 -7.50 17.24 2.71
C PHE A 416 -8.23 17.73 3.96
N ASP A 417 -9.15 18.69 3.79
CA ASP A 417 -9.93 19.27 4.89
C ASP A 417 -10.88 18.24 5.52
N LYS A 418 -11.62 17.49 4.69
CA LYS A 418 -12.51 16.41 5.13
C LYS A 418 -11.78 15.32 5.91
N LEU A 419 -10.58 14.92 5.49
CA LEU A 419 -9.77 13.95 6.24
C LEU A 419 -9.35 14.51 7.61
N ALA A 420 -8.96 15.79 7.67
CA ALA A 420 -8.63 16.45 8.93
C ALA A 420 -9.82 16.50 9.89
N GLU A 421 -11.02 16.75 9.38
CA GLU A 421 -12.27 16.74 10.15
C GLU A 421 -12.59 15.33 10.66
N LEU A 422 -12.52 14.32 9.79
CA LEU A 422 -12.80 12.93 10.17
C LEU A 422 -11.80 12.40 11.21
N ILE A 423 -10.52 12.76 11.09
CA ILE A 423 -9.50 12.42 12.11
C ILE A 423 -9.79 13.11 13.44
N ALA A 424 -10.20 14.38 13.41
CA ALA A 424 -10.57 15.09 14.64
C ALA A 424 -11.78 14.45 15.31
N GLU A 425 -12.79 14.09 14.53
CA GLU A 425 -14.01 13.41 15.01
C GLU A 425 -13.69 12.05 15.63
N ALA A 426 -12.95 11.19 14.92
CA ALA A 426 -12.55 9.88 15.41
C ALA A 426 -11.66 9.96 16.65
N GLY A 427 -10.81 10.99 16.72
CA GLY A 427 -9.87 11.19 17.80
C GLY A 427 -10.43 11.95 19.00
N SER A 428 -11.72 12.28 19.05
CA SER A 428 -12.33 13.05 20.14
C SER A 428 -13.31 12.24 20.96
N GLY A 429 -13.43 12.57 22.25
CA GLY A 429 -14.42 12.01 23.15
C GLY A 429 -13.93 10.77 23.92
N PRO A 430 -14.80 10.16 24.75
CA PRO A 430 -14.40 9.13 25.71
C PRO A 430 -13.94 7.82 25.05
N LEU A 431 -14.36 7.56 23.80
CA LEU A 431 -13.96 6.39 23.02
C LEU A 431 -12.79 6.66 22.06
N ALA A 432 -12.16 7.84 22.15
CA ALA A 432 -11.04 8.18 21.28
C ALA A 432 -9.89 7.14 21.42
N PRO A 433 -9.29 6.71 20.30
CA PRO A 433 -8.11 5.86 20.34
C PRO A 433 -6.95 6.62 21.01
N ALA A 434 -5.96 5.89 21.50
CA ALA A 434 -4.74 6.48 22.02
C ALA A 434 -3.94 7.17 20.90
N THR A 435 -3.92 6.57 19.71
CA THR A 435 -3.26 7.15 18.53
C THR A 435 -4.06 7.01 17.25
N ILE A 436 -3.93 8.00 16.38
CA ILE A 436 -4.31 7.92 14.97
C ILE A 436 -3.04 8.14 14.14
N CYS A 437 -2.64 7.12 13.37
CA CYS A 437 -1.46 7.14 12.54
C CYS A 437 -1.85 7.11 11.05
N VAL A 438 -1.55 8.16 10.30
CA VAL A 438 -1.67 8.16 8.84
C VAL A 438 -0.37 7.60 8.25
N LEU A 439 -0.44 6.47 7.57
CA LEU A 439 0.70 5.77 6.97
C LEU A 439 0.73 6.04 5.47
N SER A 440 1.87 6.45 4.92
CA SER A 440 1.98 6.86 3.51
C SER A 440 3.33 6.58 2.84
N GLY A 441 3.33 6.64 1.51
CA GLY A 441 4.42 6.34 0.59
C GLY A 441 4.77 7.47 -0.39
N ASP A 442 5.02 7.08 -1.66
CA ASP A 442 5.21 7.92 -2.86
C ASP A 442 6.49 8.81 -2.92
N VAL A 443 6.77 9.62 -1.90
CA VAL A 443 7.71 10.76 -2.02
C VAL A 443 9.22 10.45 -1.93
N HIS A 444 9.61 9.18 -2.00
CA HIS A 444 10.96 8.62 -1.96
C HIS A 444 11.87 9.11 -0.81
N HIS A 445 11.29 9.48 0.32
CA HIS A 445 11.99 9.71 1.58
C HIS A 445 11.09 9.39 2.78
N ALA A 446 11.68 9.32 3.97
CA ALA A 446 10.94 9.04 5.20
C ALA A 446 10.88 10.26 6.13
N TYR A 447 9.77 10.47 6.82
CA TYR A 447 9.61 11.53 7.82
C TYR A 447 8.44 11.27 8.76
N VAL A 448 8.40 12.04 9.86
CA VAL A 448 7.27 12.09 10.79
C VAL A 448 6.75 13.53 10.83
N ALA A 449 5.44 13.70 10.65
CA ALA A 449 4.76 14.98 10.72
C ALA A 449 3.62 14.94 11.75
N GLU A 450 3.47 16.02 12.50
CA GLU A 450 2.44 16.16 13.52
C GLU A 450 1.53 17.35 13.21
N PRO A 451 0.22 17.11 13.01
CA PRO A 451 -0.76 18.18 12.83
C PRO A 451 -1.10 18.86 14.16
N VAL A 452 -1.53 20.11 14.03
CA VAL A 452 -2.07 20.97 15.07
C VAL A 452 -3.28 21.66 14.48
N TRP A 453 -4.46 21.38 15.00
CA TRP A 453 -5.70 22.04 14.59
C TRP A 453 -5.63 23.53 14.94
N ARG A 454 -6.08 24.36 14.02
CA ARG A 454 -6.02 25.82 14.19
C ARG A 454 -6.94 26.30 15.30
N GLU A 455 -6.59 27.45 15.87
CA GLU A 455 -7.37 28.10 16.93
C GLU A 455 -8.84 28.28 16.51
N GLY A 456 -9.75 27.87 17.40
CA GLY A 456 -11.21 27.86 17.15
C GLY A 456 -11.75 26.56 16.57
N LEU A 457 -10.91 25.62 16.17
CA LEU A 457 -11.30 24.26 15.81
C LEU A 457 -10.96 23.30 16.97
N ALA A 458 -11.90 22.40 17.30
CA ALA A 458 -11.64 21.35 18.28
C ALA A 458 -10.64 20.34 17.69
N GLY A 459 -9.48 20.20 18.33
CA GLY A 459 -8.54 19.14 18.01
C GLY A 459 -8.88 17.84 18.74
N PRO A 460 -8.39 16.69 18.25
CA PRO A 460 -8.62 15.40 18.89
C PRO A 460 -7.91 15.27 20.25
N ASP A 461 -8.50 14.45 21.13
CA ASP A 461 -7.87 13.96 22.37
C ASP A 461 -6.77 12.92 22.05
N ALA A 462 -6.96 12.15 20.98
CA ALA A 462 -6.02 11.17 20.46
C ALA A 462 -4.73 11.83 19.95
N ARG A 463 -3.60 11.13 20.10
CA ARG A 463 -2.35 11.55 19.47
C ARG A 463 -2.39 11.27 17.97
N VAL A 464 -2.35 12.32 17.14
CA VAL A 464 -2.31 12.18 15.67
C VAL A 464 -0.89 12.36 15.14
N VAL A 465 -0.46 11.44 14.28
CA VAL A 465 0.81 11.52 13.55
C VAL A 465 0.65 11.03 12.11
N GLN A 466 1.39 11.63 11.18
CA GLN A 466 1.65 11.01 9.87
C GLN A 466 3.06 10.43 9.86
N LEU A 467 3.15 9.18 9.39
CA LEU A 467 4.37 8.43 9.22
C LEU A 467 4.52 8.08 7.74
N THR A 468 5.46 8.73 7.07
CA THR A 468 5.74 8.50 5.65
C THR A 468 7.04 7.72 5.53
N CYS A 469 7.03 6.59 4.81
CA CYS A 469 8.18 5.72 4.62
C CYS A 469 8.23 5.22 3.17
N SER A 470 8.69 6.06 2.26
CA SER A 470 8.54 5.78 0.83
C SER A 470 9.61 4.89 0.19
N PRO A 471 10.93 4.99 0.46
CA PRO A 471 11.89 4.15 -0.26
C PRO A 471 12.13 2.83 0.47
N VAL A 472 11.42 1.76 0.13
CA VAL A 472 11.82 0.38 0.52
C VAL A 472 13.04 -0.06 -0.28
N HIS A 473 13.03 0.23 -1.59
CA HIS A 473 14.15 -0.01 -2.49
C HIS A 473 14.10 0.98 -3.67
N ASN A 474 14.51 2.22 -3.43
CA ASN A 474 14.52 3.26 -4.45
C ASN A 474 15.53 4.38 -4.09
N SER A 475 15.93 5.19 -5.07
CA SER A 475 16.87 6.29 -4.85
C SER A 475 16.43 7.57 -5.53
N ILE A 476 16.58 8.68 -4.80
CA ILE A 476 16.45 10.01 -5.39
C ILE A 476 17.80 10.70 -5.60
N PRO A 477 17.94 11.47 -6.70
CA PRO A 477 19.09 12.30 -6.96
C PRO A 477 19.40 13.28 -5.81
N PRO A 478 20.69 13.60 -5.55
CA PRO A 478 21.09 14.45 -4.42
C PRO A 478 20.44 15.84 -4.41
N TYR A 479 20.15 16.44 -5.57
CA TYR A 479 19.54 17.76 -5.65
C TYR A 479 18.07 17.75 -5.17
N ILE A 480 17.32 16.67 -5.42
CA ILE A 480 15.95 16.49 -4.91
C ILE A 480 15.98 16.42 -3.37
N ARG A 481 16.99 15.75 -2.79
CA ARG A 481 17.18 15.70 -1.32
C ARG A 481 17.40 17.07 -0.70
N VAL A 482 18.00 18.01 -1.44
CA VAL A 482 18.14 19.42 -1.00
C VAL A 482 16.80 20.14 -1.12
N GLY A 483 16.06 19.90 -2.21
CA GLY A 483 14.70 20.40 -2.41
C GLY A 483 13.76 20.03 -1.26
N PHE A 484 13.69 18.74 -0.88
CA PHE A 484 12.86 18.29 0.24
C PHE A 484 13.26 18.94 1.58
N ARG A 485 14.57 19.03 1.88
CA ARG A 485 15.04 19.74 3.08
C ARG A 485 14.65 21.21 3.08
N PHE A 486 14.72 21.87 1.92
CA PHE A 486 14.30 23.25 1.75
C PHE A 486 12.78 23.41 1.93
N GLY A 487 11.98 22.47 1.43
CA GLY A 487 10.51 22.51 1.55
C GLY A 487 10.01 22.46 3.00
N TRP A 488 10.77 21.81 3.90
CA TRP A 488 10.53 21.78 5.34
C TRP A 488 11.08 22.98 6.12
N SER A 489 11.84 23.87 5.47
CA SER A 489 12.47 25.00 6.15
C SER A 489 11.49 26.16 6.40
N GLY A 490 11.80 27.03 7.36
CA GLY A 490 11.01 28.25 7.59
C GLY A 490 10.95 29.18 6.36
N VAL A 491 12.01 29.20 5.53
CA VAL A 491 12.04 29.95 4.27
C VAL A 491 11.12 29.33 3.23
N GLY A 492 11.18 28.00 3.07
CA GLY A 492 10.27 27.25 2.20
C GLY A 492 8.81 27.49 2.58
N ARG A 493 8.50 27.42 3.88
CA ARG A 493 7.17 27.74 4.42
C ARG A 493 6.73 29.17 4.12
N ALA A 494 7.62 30.16 4.25
CA ALA A 494 7.29 31.55 3.92
C ALA A 494 7.03 31.75 2.41
N LEU A 495 7.75 31.03 1.56
CA LEU A 495 7.53 31.03 0.12
C LEU A 495 6.21 30.35 -0.26
N GLY A 496 5.90 29.19 0.33
CA GLY A 496 4.62 28.49 0.18
C GLY A 496 3.44 29.42 0.49
N ARG A 497 3.48 30.11 1.62
CA ARG A 497 2.44 31.10 2.00
C ARG A 497 2.26 32.22 0.97
N ARG A 498 3.29 32.56 0.18
CA ARG A 498 3.13 33.53 -0.94
C ARG A 498 2.38 32.90 -2.12
N PHE A 499 2.65 31.65 -2.45
CA PHE A 499 1.87 30.90 -3.45
C PHE A 499 0.41 30.77 -3.02
N ALA A 500 0.13 30.33 -1.79
CA ALA A 500 -1.23 30.22 -1.26
C ALA A 500 -2.00 31.56 -1.33
N ARG A 501 -1.37 32.67 -0.91
CA ARG A 501 -1.96 34.02 -1.03
C ARG A 501 -2.20 34.43 -2.48
N HIS A 502 -1.27 34.12 -3.38
CA HIS A 502 -1.45 34.37 -4.81
C HIS A 502 -2.59 33.51 -5.37
N GLY A 503 -2.77 32.27 -4.92
CA GLY A 503 -3.88 31.40 -5.32
C GLY A 503 -5.22 31.74 -4.70
N ARG A 504 -5.27 32.65 -3.71
CA ARG A 504 -6.45 32.85 -2.83
C ARG A 504 -6.89 31.54 -2.16
N VAL A 505 -5.93 30.67 -1.87
CA VAL A 505 -6.16 29.39 -1.20
C VAL A 505 -6.57 29.66 0.25
N ALA A 506 -7.63 29.02 0.70
CA ALA A 506 -8.04 29.05 2.10
C ALA A 506 -6.94 28.44 2.99
N ALA A 507 -6.86 28.87 4.25
CA ALA A 507 -5.96 28.22 5.18
C ALA A 507 -6.51 26.83 5.53
N PRO A 508 -5.71 25.75 5.46
CA PRO A 508 -6.16 24.41 5.84
C PRO A 508 -6.55 24.36 7.32
N PRO A 509 -7.45 23.46 7.76
CA PRO A 509 -7.92 23.36 9.15
C PRO A 509 -6.80 23.00 10.13
N VAL A 510 -5.73 22.36 9.63
CA VAL A 510 -4.53 22.02 10.40
C VAL A 510 -3.31 22.79 9.92
N ASP A 511 -2.44 23.15 10.87
CA ASP A 511 -1.03 23.42 10.62
C ASP A 511 -0.23 22.18 11.02
N TRP A 512 1.02 22.03 10.59
CA TRP A 512 1.84 20.89 11.03
C TRP A 512 3.32 21.22 11.07
N ARG A 513 4.04 20.40 11.82
CA ARG A 513 5.50 20.43 11.90
C ARG A 513 6.05 19.04 11.65
N LYS A 514 7.21 18.99 11.00
CA LYS A 514 8.01 17.78 10.90
C LYS A 514 8.74 17.54 12.22
N THR A 515 8.41 16.45 12.91
CA THR A 515 9.04 16.06 14.18
C THR A 515 10.15 15.01 14.01
N GLY A 516 10.24 14.37 12.84
CA GLY A 516 11.33 13.47 12.46
C GLY A 516 11.70 13.55 10.98
N GLY A 517 12.97 13.30 10.63
CA GLY A 517 13.45 13.27 9.25
C GLY A 517 13.78 14.66 8.66
N PRO A 518 13.77 14.84 7.32
CA PRO A 518 13.63 13.78 6.33
C PRO A 518 14.86 12.86 6.35
N TRP A 519 14.61 11.57 6.34
CA TRP A 519 15.63 10.53 6.19
C TRP A 519 15.61 10.02 4.75
N PHE A 520 16.77 9.56 4.28
CA PHE A 520 16.99 9.13 2.89
C PHE A 520 17.75 7.81 2.87
N GLY A 521 17.53 7.02 1.82
CA GLY A 521 18.03 5.66 1.66
C GLY A 521 16.92 4.64 1.88
N ASN A 522 17.22 3.36 1.65
CA ASN A 522 16.24 2.28 1.74
C ASN A 522 15.87 1.96 3.19
N GLN A 523 14.57 2.03 3.51
CA GLN A 523 14.07 2.14 4.87
C GLN A 523 12.78 1.36 5.08
N LEU A 524 12.56 0.96 6.33
CA LEU A 524 11.29 0.44 6.82
C LEU A 524 10.95 1.12 8.14
N MET A 525 9.68 1.44 8.33
CA MET A 525 9.15 1.80 9.63
C MET A 525 8.46 0.59 10.25
N THR A 526 8.56 0.43 11.57
CA THR A 526 7.82 -0.55 12.35
C THR A 526 7.09 0.14 13.49
N LEU A 527 5.77 0.01 13.53
CA LEU A 527 4.94 0.38 14.67
C LEU A 527 4.77 -0.83 15.58
N THR A 528 5.11 -0.67 16.85
CA THR A 528 4.76 -1.63 17.91
C THR A 528 3.66 -1.02 18.76
N LEU A 529 2.48 -1.63 18.70
CA LEU A 529 1.25 -1.17 19.33
C LEU A 529 0.89 -2.17 20.42
N SER A 530 0.74 -1.74 21.66
CA SER A 530 0.42 -2.63 22.78
C SER A 530 -0.46 -1.92 23.80
N GLY A 531 -1.67 -2.47 24.00
CA GLY A 531 -2.75 -1.78 24.70
C GLY A 531 -2.98 -0.40 24.08
N ARG A 532 -2.71 0.65 24.85
CA ARG A 532 -2.82 2.06 24.42
C ARG A 532 -1.47 2.74 24.18
N SER A 533 -0.36 2.00 24.20
CA SER A 533 1.00 2.49 23.97
C SER A 533 1.44 2.20 22.54
N ALA A 534 1.98 3.20 21.86
CA ALA A 534 2.53 3.06 20.51
C ALA A 534 4.00 3.48 20.46
N ARG A 535 4.83 2.68 19.76
CA ARG A 535 6.25 2.99 19.51
C ARG A 535 6.55 2.85 18.03
N LEU A 536 7.33 3.80 17.51
CA LEU A 536 7.84 3.79 16.15
C LEU A 536 9.33 3.44 16.16
N ARG A 537 9.74 2.51 15.32
CA ARG A 537 11.13 2.26 14.93
C ARG A 537 11.30 2.55 13.45
N LEU A 538 12.37 3.24 13.08
CA LEU A 538 12.81 3.42 11.69
C LEU A 538 14.14 2.70 11.50
N ASP A 539 14.14 1.72 10.60
CA ASP A 539 15.32 0.97 10.20
C ASP A 539 15.78 1.40 8.80
N HIS A 540 17.08 1.36 8.56
CA HIS A 540 17.70 1.64 7.26
C HIS A 540 18.57 0.45 6.85
N ALA A 541 18.33 -0.08 5.66
CA ALA A 541 19.15 -1.11 5.04
C ALA A 541 20.53 -0.55 4.66
N ARG A 542 21.60 -1.09 5.25
CA ARG A 542 22.97 -0.64 4.97
C ARG A 542 23.90 -1.79 4.69
N GLU A 543 24.74 -1.61 3.68
CA GLU A 543 25.86 -2.51 3.43
C GLU A 543 26.83 -2.54 4.62
N GLU A 544 27.33 -3.73 4.93
CA GLU A 544 28.34 -3.93 5.97
C GLU A 544 29.75 -4.10 5.43
N ARG A 545 30.75 -3.74 6.24
CA ARG A 545 32.15 -3.98 5.92
C ARG A 545 32.41 -5.49 5.94
N GLY A 546 32.61 -6.07 4.76
CA GLY A 546 32.82 -7.52 4.59
C GLY A 546 31.81 -8.21 3.67
N GLY A 547 30.82 -7.48 3.16
CA GLY A 547 29.76 -8.00 2.30
C GLY A 547 28.43 -8.21 3.06
N GLY A 548 27.31 -8.15 2.33
CA GLY A 548 25.95 -8.25 2.87
C GLY A 548 25.37 -6.92 3.38
N ALA A 549 24.07 -6.94 3.72
CA ALA A 549 23.33 -5.80 4.23
C ALA A 549 22.69 -6.10 5.60
N ARG A 550 22.49 -5.07 6.42
CA ARG A 550 21.76 -5.14 7.70
C ARG A 550 20.85 -3.94 7.93
N LEU A 551 19.70 -4.21 8.53
CA LEU A 551 18.80 -3.17 9.02
C LEU A 551 19.42 -2.54 10.25
N ARG A 552 19.65 -1.23 10.20
CA ARG A 552 20.12 -0.44 11.34
C ARG A 552 19.06 0.54 11.76
N THR A 553 18.67 0.46 13.02
CA THR A 553 17.76 1.41 13.64
C THR A 553 18.41 2.80 13.66
N ILE A 554 17.75 3.76 13.02
CA ILE A 554 18.17 5.16 13.00
C ILE A 554 17.40 5.95 14.05
N VAL A 555 16.12 5.63 14.22
CA VAL A 555 15.25 6.32 15.16
C VAL A 555 14.34 5.31 15.86
N GLU A 556 14.14 5.54 17.15
CA GLU A 556 13.10 4.93 17.95
C GLU A 556 12.38 6.05 18.71
N SER A 557 11.05 6.01 18.77
CA SER A 557 10.24 7.07 19.37
C SER A 557 8.96 6.50 19.99
N VAL A 558 8.61 6.99 21.19
CA VAL A 558 7.33 6.69 21.84
C VAL A 558 6.29 7.70 21.32
N LEU A 559 5.15 7.18 20.85
CA LEU A 559 4.06 7.98 20.30
C LEU A 559 2.96 8.23 21.35
N SER A 560 2.64 7.24 22.19
CA SER A 560 1.67 7.33 23.30
C SER A 560 2.08 6.52 24.52
#